data_AF-A0A6P8J1T0-F1
#
_entry.id   AF-A0A6P8J1T0-F1
#
_cell.length_a   1.000
_cell.length_b   1.000
_cell.length_c   1.000
_cell.angle_alpha   90.00
_cell.angle_beta   90.00
_cell.angle_gamma   90.00
#
_symmetry.space_group_name_H-M   'P 1'
#
loop_
_entity.id
_entity.type
_entity.pdbx_description
1 polymer ?
#
loop_
_entity_poly.entity_id
_entity_poly.type
_entity_poly.pdbx_seq_one_letter_code
_entity_poly.pdbx_strand_id
1 'polypeptide(L)'
;MRYQWIAKIKERTRRMYTLWSYYSNLWVYNTQKRFDAIWNGKPRETASVPFMITAKMRKSLTSLGYEERDVRSMTPQDACNIIKNQTKKS
;
A
#
# COMPACT_ATOMS: atom_id res chain seq x y z
N MET A 1 19.22 31.47 41.58
CA MET A 1 18.34 31.04 40.46
C MET A 1 18.81 31.68 39.15
N ARG A 2 19.70 31.05 38.35
CA ARG A 2 20.22 31.73 37.14
C ARG A 2 20.57 30.87 35.93
N TYR A 3 20.00 29.66 35.78
CA TYR A 3 20.33 28.78 34.63
C TYR A 3 19.17 27.93 34.07
N GLN A 4 17.93 28.14 34.53
CA GLN A 4 16.75 27.37 34.08
C GLN A 4 16.40 27.62 32.59
N TRP A 5 16.68 28.81 32.06
CA TRP A 5 16.38 29.18 30.67
C TRP A 5 17.31 28.50 29.65
N ILE A 6 18.58 28.29 30.00
CA ILE A 6 19.57 27.60 29.15
C ILE A 6 19.21 26.12 28.97
N ALA A 7 18.73 25.47 30.03
CA ALA A 7 18.26 24.09 29.97
C ALA A 7 17.06 23.94 29.00
N LYS A 8 16.08 24.86 29.08
CA LYS A 8 14.93 24.88 28.16
C LYS A 8 15.32 25.11 26.70
N ILE A 9 16.33 25.94 26.43
CA ILE A 9 16.85 26.17 25.07
C ILE A 9 17.57 24.91 24.54
N LYS A 10 18.35 24.23 25.37
CA LYS A 10 19.01 22.96 25.01
C LYS A 10 18.00 21.84 24.70
N GLU A 11 16.90 21.76 25.43
CA GLU A 11 15.84 20.79 25.15
C GLU A 11 15.09 21.12 23.85
N ARG A 12 14.79 22.40 23.60
CA ARG A 12 14.10 22.85 22.39
C ARG A 12 14.94 22.62 21.13
N THR A 13 16.24 22.86 21.21
CA THR A 13 17.19 22.62 20.11
C THR A 13 17.39 21.13 19.82
N ARG A 14 17.47 20.29 20.86
CA ARG A 14 17.51 18.82 20.69
C ARG A 14 16.28 18.29 19.95
N ARG A 15 15.09 18.70 20.38
CA ARG A 15 13.83 18.30 19.71
C ARG A 15 13.78 18.77 18.25
N MET A 16 14.22 20.00 17.97
CA MET A 16 14.30 20.51 16.61
C MET A 16 15.30 19.75 15.75
N TYR A 17 16.46 19.38 16.30
CA TYR A 17 17.48 18.61 15.59
C TYR A 17 17.01 17.20 15.26
N THR A 18 16.36 16.51 16.20
CA THR A 18 15.78 15.18 15.97
C THR A 18 14.72 15.23 14.87
N LEU A 19 13.83 16.22 14.92
CA LEU A 19 12.79 16.40 13.89
C LEU A 19 13.40 16.73 12.53
N TRP A 20 14.36 17.65 12.49
CA TRP A 20 15.04 18.02 11.24
C TRP A 20 15.74 16.82 10.61
N SER A 21 16.49 16.04 11.41
CA SER A 21 17.17 14.83 10.95
C SER A 21 16.18 13.76 10.45
N TYR A 22 15.03 13.64 11.11
CA TYR A 22 13.97 12.73 10.68
C TYR A 22 13.38 13.18 9.33
N TYR A 23 13.03 14.46 9.18
CA TYR A 23 12.46 14.96 7.94
C TYR A 23 13.46 14.96 6.79
N SER A 24 14.75 15.22 7.04
CA SER A 24 15.79 15.12 6.02
C SER A 24 15.99 13.68 5.56
N ASN A 25 16.05 12.72 6.49
CA ASN A 25 16.17 11.29 6.16
C ASN A 25 14.94 10.79 5.40
N LEU A 26 13.74 11.19 5.80
CA LEU A 26 12.50 10.84 5.11
C LEU A 26 12.46 11.42 3.70
N TRP A 27 12.93 12.65 3.52
CA TRP A 27 13.01 13.29 2.21
C TRP A 27 13.96 12.55 1.27
N VAL A 28 15.18 12.22 1.73
CA VAL A 28 16.17 11.48 0.95
C VAL A 28 15.64 10.08 0.57
N TYR A 29 15.02 9.37 1.50
CA TYR A 29 14.46 8.05 1.22
C TYR A 29 13.33 8.10 0.19
N ASN A 30 12.40 9.04 0.34
CA ASN A 30 11.29 9.19 -0.58
C ASN A 30 11.75 9.66 -1.96
N THR A 31 12.78 10.51 -2.05
CA THR A 31 13.32 10.94 -3.35
C THR A 31 14.06 9.79 -4.03
N GLN A 32 14.93 9.09 -3.33
CA GLN A 32 15.65 7.91 -3.85
C GLN A 32 14.69 6.85 -4.39
N LYS A 33 13.67 6.45 -3.61
CA LYS A 33 12.67 5.47 -4.08
C LYS A 33 11.92 5.91 -5.32
N ARG A 34 11.60 7.20 -5.43
CA ARG A 34 10.92 7.75 -6.60
C ARG A 34 11.84 7.76 -7.81
N PHE A 35 13.11 8.13 -7.63
CA PHE A 35 14.11 8.05 -8.68
C PHE A 35 14.36 6.61 -9.13
N ASP A 36 14.49 5.67 -8.19
CA ASP A 36 14.62 4.24 -8.49
C ASP A 36 13.43 3.70 -9.28
N ALA A 37 12.20 4.12 -8.95
CA ALA A 37 11.01 3.72 -9.71
C ALA A 37 10.94 4.34 -11.12
N ILE A 38 11.51 5.53 -11.32
CA ILE A 38 11.59 6.19 -12.64
C ILE A 38 12.71 5.55 -13.48
N TRP A 39 13.87 5.28 -12.88
CA TRP A 39 15.05 4.77 -13.57
C TRP A 39 14.97 3.28 -13.86
N ASN A 40 14.56 2.47 -12.89
CA ASN A 40 14.46 1.01 -13.04
C ASN A 40 13.16 0.57 -13.73
N GLY A 41 12.27 1.52 -14.06
CA GLY A 41 10.92 1.25 -14.58
C GLY A 41 9.99 0.67 -13.51
N LYS A 42 8.74 0.36 -13.90
CA LYS A 42 7.79 -0.31 -12.99
C LYS A 42 8.40 -1.64 -12.55
N PRO A 43 8.50 -1.95 -11.24
CA PRO A 43 8.90 -3.28 -10.80
C PRO A 43 7.96 -4.28 -11.46
N ARG A 44 8.51 -5.37 -12.03
CA ARG A 44 7.70 -6.45 -12.59
C ARG A 44 6.68 -6.84 -11.54
N GLU A 45 5.38 -6.67 -11.86
CA GLU A 45 4.31 -7.04 -10.94
C GLU A 45 4.53 -8.49 -10.54
N THR A 46 4.85 -8.71 -9.26
CA THR A 46 5.02 -10.05 -8.73
C THR A 46 3.73 -10.81 -9.03
N ALA A 47 3.83 -11.93 -9.73
CA ALA A 47 2.66 -12.70 -10.14
C ALA A 47 1.86 -13.09 -8.89
N SER A 48 0.76 -12.37 -8.64
CA SER A 48 -0.12 -12.64 -7.53
C SER A 48 -0.95 -13.86 -7.89
N VAL A 49 -0.60 -15.01 -7.32
CA VAL A 49 -1.34 -16.27 -7.49
C VAL A 49 -2.53 -16.24 -6.53
N PRO A 50 -3.78 -16.23 -7.04
CA PRO A 50 -4.95 -16.25 -6.18
C PRO A 50 -5.09 -17.61 -5.51
N PHE A 51 -4.98 -17.66 -4.19
CA PHE A 51 -5.15 -18.89 -3.40
C PHE A 51 -6.56 -19.01 -2.78
N MET A 52 -7.31 -17.90 -2.69
CA MET A 52 -8.64 -17.87 -2.10
C MET A 52 -9.50 -16.76 -2.73
N ILE A 53 -10.81 -16.97 -2.78
CA ILE A 53 -11.78 -15.93 -3.17
C ILE A 53 -12.03 -15.00 -1.97
N THR A 54 -11.50 -13.78 -2.04
CA THR A 54 -11.65 -12.77 -0.99
C THR A 54 -13.03 -12.13 -0.96
N ALA A 55 -13.42 -11.53 0.17
CA ALA A 55 -14.70 -10.81 0.29
C ALA A 55 -14.86 -9.68 -0.76
N LYS A 56 -13.75 -9.01 -1.13
CA LYS A 56 -13.75 -8.01 -2.20
C LYS A 56 -14.07 -8.63 -3.56
N MET A 57 -13.46 -9.78 -3.86
CA MET A 57 -13.74 -10.52 -5.09
C MET A 57 -15.20 -10.98 -5.15
N ARG A 58 -15.78 -11.45 -4.03
CA ARG A 58 -17.20 -11.80 -3.97
C ARG A 58 -18.10 -10.63 -4.34
N LYS A 59 -17.87 -9.44 -3.77
CA LYS A 59 -18.62 -8.22 -4.12
C LYS A 59 -18.51 -7.89 -5.60
N SER A 60 -17.31 -8.00 -6.18
CA SER A 60 -17.10 -7.80 -7.62
C SER A 60 -17.86 -8.83 -8.46
N LEU A 61 -17.84 -10.11 -8.08
CA LEU A 61 -18.59 -11.17 -8.78
C LEU A 61 -20.11 -10.96 -8.67
N THR A 62 -20.62 -10.56 -7.52
CA THR A 62 -22.04 -10.22 -7.35
C THR A 62 -22.44 -9.05 -8.25
N SER A 63 -21.59 -8.02 -8.38
CA SER A 63 -21.84 -6.91 -9.31
C SER A 63 -21.81 -7.32 -10.80
N LEU A 64 -21.18 -8.45 -11.12
CA LEU A 64 -21.14 -9.05 -12.46
C LEU A 64 -22.30 -10.04 -12.70
N GLY A 65 -23.19 -10.24 -11.72
CA GLY A 65 -24.37 -11.11 -11.83
C GLY A 65 -24.16 -12.55 -11.34
N TYR A 66 -23.04 -12.85 -10.68
CA TYR A 66 -22.82 -14.18 -10.09
C TYR A 66 -23.45 -14.27 -8.70
N GLU A 67 -24.23 -15.32 -8.47
CA GLU A 67 -24.80 -15.63 -7.16
C GLU A 67 -23.76 -16.27 -6.24
N GLU A 68 -24.00 -16.22 -4.93
CA GLU A 68 -23.10 -16.82 -3.96
C GLU A 68 -22.94 -18.34 -4.13
N ARG A 69 -23.95 -19.02 -4.69
CA ARG A 69 -23.88 -20.43 -5.09
C ARG A 69 -22.85 -20.67 -6.19
N ASP A 70 -22.79 -19.79 -7.19
CA ASP A 70 -21.81 -19.86 -8.27
C ASP A 70 -20.41 -19.61 -7.72
N VAL A 71 -20.27 -18.57 -6.88
CA VAL A 71 -18.97 -18.22 -6.27
C VAL A 71 -18.42 -19.34 -5.38
N ARG A 72 -19.29 -20.10 -4.71
CA ARG A 72 -18.88 -21.23 -3.85
C ARG A 72 -18.34 -22.42 -4.64
N SER A 73 -18.79 -22.61 -5.88
CA SER A 73 -18.30 -23.68 -6.76
C SER A 73 -17.09 -23.26 -7.62
N MET A 74 -16.74 -21.97 -7.61
CA MET A 74 -15.69 -21.39 -8.43
C MET A 74 -14.30 -21.56 -7.80
N THR A 75 -13.28 -21.76 -8.63
CA THR A 75 -11.89 -21.73 -8.15
C THR A 75 -11.40 -20.29 -7.95
N PRO A 76 -10.45 -20.04 -7.05
CA PRO A 76 -9.84 -18.71 -6.89
C PRO A 76 -9.25 -18.14 -8.19
N GLN A 77 -8.71 -19.02 -9.04
CA GLN A 77 -8.14 -18.62 -10.33
C GLN A 77 -9.23 -18.15 -11.30
N ASP A 78 -10.33 -18.89 -11.42
CA ASP A 78 -11.45 -18.52 -12.29
C ASP A 78 -12.10 -17.22 -11.82
N ALA A 79 -12.31 -17.07 -10.52
CA ALA A 79 -12.81 -15.84 -9.92
C ALA A 79 -11.91 -14.64 -10.27
N CYS A 80 -10.59 -14.82 -10.19
CA CYS A 80 -9.63 -13.77 -10.55
C CYS A 80 -9.71 -13.43 -12.03
N ASN A 81 -9.79 -14.44 -12.91
CA ASN A 81 -9.90 -14.26 -14.36
C ASN A 81 -11.19 -13.53 -14.75
N ILE A 82 -12.34 -13.92 -14.19
CA ILE A 82 -13.64 -13.28 -14.44
C ILE A 82 -13.60 -11.80 -14.03
N ILE A 83 -13.02 -11.49 -12.87
CA ILE A 83 -12.91 -10.10 -12.39
C ILE A 83 -11.96 -9.29 -13.28
N LYS A 84 -10.81 -9.87 -13.66
CA LYS A 84 -9.85 -9.21 -14.56
C LYS A 84 -10.44 -8.92 -15.93
N ASN A 85 -11.23 -9.86 -16.46
CA ASN A 85 -11.84 -9.77 -17.79
C ASN A 85 -13.24 -9.11 -17.76
N GLN A 86 -13.74 -8.72 -16.59
CA GLN A 86 -15.08 -8.18 -16.36
C GLN A 86 -16.20 -8.98 -17.06
N THR A 87 -16.09 -10.30 -17.04
CA THR A 87 -17.03 -11.19 -17.73
C THR A 87 -18.35 -11.26 -16.96
N LYS A 88 -19.42 -10.68 -17.51
CA LYS A 88 -20.76 -10.74 -16.92
C LYS A 88 -21.40 -12.11 -17.12
N LYS A 89 -22.21 -12.55 -16.14
CA LYS A 89 -23.06 -13.72 -16.29
C LYS A 89 -24.20 -13.35 -17.25
N SER A 90 -24.28 -14.02 -18.40
CA SER A 90 -25.37 -13.86 -19.38
C SER A 90 -26.65 -14.53 -18.91
#